data_AF-A0A2B7XTM9-F1
#
_entry.id   AF-A0A2B7XTM9-F1
#
_cell.length_a   1.000
_cell.length_b   1.000
_cell.length_c   1.000
_cell.angle_alpha   90.00
_cell.angle_beta   90.00
_cell.angle_gamma   90.00
#
_symmetry.space_group_name_H-M   'P 1'
#
loop_
_entity.id
_entity.type
_entity.pdbx_description
1 polymer ?
#
loop_
_entity_poly.entity_id
_entity_poly.type
_entity_poly.pdbx_seq_one_letter_code
_entity_poly.pdbx_strand_id
1 'polypeptide(L)'
;MLSILRKARLKDKEMRILMLGLDNAGKTTIVKRIMNEDVTTVSPTLGFIIKTIDFQGYKLNIWDVGGQKTLRSYWRNYFEKTDALIWVVDATDRLRINDCREELAGLLLEERLTGASLLVFLNKTDVEGGMSKDEIREGLQLDAIKTHRWTILPCSAMTGRNLNEGLEWVVQDAKDRLFLY
;
A
#
# COMPACT_ATOMS: atom_id res chain seq x y z
N MET A 1 -16.38 19.31 -5.31
CA MET A 1 -15.26 20.03 -4.64
C MET A 1 -14.06 19.11 -4.38
N LEU A 2 -14.25 17.94 -3.76
CA LEU A 2 -13.18 16.94 -3.54
C LEU A 2 -12.51 16.44 -4.84
N SER A 3 -13.28 16.22 -5.91
CA SER A 3 -12.75 15.81 -7.22
C SER A 3 -11.87 16.88 -7.87
N ILE A 4 -12.16 18.17 -7.66
CA ILE A 4 -11.40 19.29 -8.23
C ILE A 4 -10.05 19.42 -7.53
N LEU A 5 -10.02 19.33 -6.19
CA LEU A 5 -8.79 19.35 -5.40
C LEU A 5 -7.88 18.16 -5.70
N ARG A 6 -8.47 16.97 -5.93
CA ARG A 6 -7.71 15.78 -6.31
C ARG A 6 -7.11 15.90 -7.71
N LYS A 7 -7.88 16.42 -8.67
CA LYS A 7 -7.40 16.73 -10.03
C LYS A 7 -6.27 17.76 -10.02
N ALA A 8 -6.36 18.80 -9.18
CA ALA A 8 -5.30 19.80 -9.05
C ALA A 8 -3.99 19.18 -8.55
N ARG A 9 -4.03 18.38 -7.47
CA ARG A 9 -2.83 17.73 -6.92
C ARG A 9 -2.16 16.75 -7.89
N LEU A 10 -2.98 15.99 -8.61
CA LEU A 10 -2.49 15.08 -9.64
C LEU A 10 -1.91 15.85 -10.84
N LYS A 11 -2.41 17.05 -11.18
CA LYS A 11 -1.78 17.98 -12.13
C LYS A 11 -0.46 18.54 -11.59
N ASP A 12 -0.39 18.83 -10.30
CA ASP A 12 0.82 19.28 -9.60
C ASP A 12 1.85 18.15 -9.43
N LYS A 13 1.53 16.94 -9.93
CA LYS A 13 2.34 15.73 -9.86
C LYS A 13 2.69 15.34 -8.42
N GLU A 14 1.80 15.62 -7.47
CA GLU A 14 1.94 15.17 -6.09
C GLU A 14 0.89 14.11 -5.76
N MET A 15 1.35 12.99 -5.20
CA MET A 15 0.49 11.87 -4.81
C MET A 15 0.62 11.59 -3.33
N ARG A 16 -0.50 11.33 -2.66
CA ARG A 16 -0.51 10.83 -1.29
C ARG A 16 -0.74 9.32 -1.31
N ILE A 17 0.26 8.59 -0.83
CA ILE A 17 0.23 7.14 -0.73
C ILE A 17 0.09 6.77 0.74
N LEU A 18 -0.90 5.94 1.05
CA LEU A 18 -1.11 5.39 2.37
C LEU A 18 -0.64 3.93 2.37
N MET A 19 0.35 3.58 3.19
CA MET A 19 0.87 2.22 3.30
C MET A 19 0.37 1.57 4.59
N LEU A 20 -0.50 0.57 4.45
CA LEU A 20 -1.13 -0.19 5.53
C LEU A 20 -0.93 -1.70 5.34
N GLY A 21 -1.34 -2.46 6.35
CA GLY A 21 -1.13 -3.90 6.46
C GLY A 21 -0.86 -4.29 7.91
N LEU A 22 -0.93 -5.57 8.22
CA LEU A 22 -0.69 -6.05 9.59
C LEU A 22 0.75 -5.74 10.04
N ASP A 23 0.98 -5.77 11.35
CA ASP A 23 2.33 -5.74 11.91
C ASP A 23 3.21 -6.86 11.32
N ASN A 24 4.51 -6.60 11.27
CA ASN A 24 5.52 -7.48 10.68
C ASN A 24 5.41 -7.75 9.16
N ALA A 25 4.42 -7.19 8.45
CA ALA A 25 4.30 -7.36 7.01
C ALA A 25 5.45 -6.73 6.20
N GLY A 26 6.25 -5.83 6.81
CA GLY A 26 7.44 -5.22 6.19
C GLY A 26 7.22 -3.83 5.56
N LYS A 27 6.17 -3.10 5.96
CA LYS A 27 5.84 -1.75 5.46
C LYS A 27 7.02 -0.77 5.56
N THR A 28 7.55 -0.58 6.77
CA THR A 28 8.69 0.30 7.02
C THR A 28 9.95 -0.16 6.29
N THR A 29 10.16 -1.47 6.16
CA THR A 29 11.27 -2.05 5.40
C THR A 29 11.15 -1.72 3.91
N ILE A 30 9.94 -1.78 3.33
CA ILE A 30 9.68 -1.38 1.94
C ILE A 30 10.03 0.10 1.75
N VAL A 31 9.54 0.97 2.63
CA VAL A 31 9.82 2.41 2.55
C VAL A 31 11.33 2.66 2.64
N LYS A 32 12.01 2.12 3.65
CA LYS A 32 13.46 2.23 3.79
C LYS A 32 14.21 1.73 2.56
N ARG A 33 13.80 0.58 2.00
CA ARG A 33 14.41 0.01 0.79
C ARG A 33 14.26 0.94 -0.42
N ILE A 34 13.08 1.51 -0.63
CA ILE A 34 12.83 2.49 -1.71
C ILE A 34 13.69 3.75 -1.52
N MET A 35 13.89 4.18 -0.28
CA MET A 35 14.74 5.32 0.07
C MET A 35 16.24 5.02 -0.02
N ASN A 36 16.65 3.78 -0.35
CA ASN A 36 18.03 3.29 -0.21
C ASN A 36 18.61 3.48 1.20
N GLU A 37 17.76 3.36 2.23
CA GLU A 37 18.14 3.39 3.65
C GLU A 37 18.47 1.98 4.17
N ASP A 38 19.14 1.91 5.33
CA ASP A 38 19.42 0.63 5.99
C ASP A 38 18.14 -0.08 6.43
N VAL A 39 18.04 -1.35 6.02
CA VAL A 39 16.92 -2.26 6.30
C VAL A 39 17.27 -3.36 7.30
N THR A 40 18.52 -3.45 7.76
CA THR A 40 18.97 -4.52 8.67
C THR A 40 18.36 -4.36 10.05
N THR A 41 18.13 -3.12 10.49
CA THR A 41 17.50 -2.80 11.77
C THR A 41 16.21 -2.00 11.56
N VAL A 42 15.07 -2.64 11.83
CA VAL A 42 13.74 -2.03 11.73
C VAL A 42 12.91 -2.44 12.93
N SER A 43 12.57 -1.47 13.78
CA SER A 43 11.65 -1.66 14.90
C SER A 43 10.19 -1.47 14.46
N PRO A 44 9.20 -2.08 15.13
CA PRO A 44 7.81 -1.79 14.89
C PRO A 44 7.48 -0.30 15.02
N THR A 45 6.79 0.26 14.02
CA THR A 45 6.42 1.68 14.02
C THR A 45 5.31 1.96 15.04
N LEU A 46 5.59 2.91 15.94
CA LEU A 46 4.59 3.49 16.84
C LEU A 46 4.04 4.76 16.18
N GLY A 47 2.77 4.73 15.75
CA GLY A 47 2.16 5.84 15.01
C GLY A 47 2.43 5.75 13.50
N PHE A 48 3.12 6.73 12.94
CA PHE A 48 3.36 6.83 11.49
C PHE A 48 4.69 7.51 11.15
N ILE A 49 5.20 7.24 9.95
CA ILE A 49 6.36 7.88 9.33
C ILE A 49 5.92 8.45 7.98
N ILE A 50 6.38 9.64 7.64
CA ILE A 50 6.18 10.23 6.31
C ILE A 50 7.53 10.28 5.60
N LYS A 51 7.56 9.75 4.36
CA LYS A 51 8.68 9.90 3.44
C LYS A 51 8.17 10.42 2.11
N THR A 52 8.90 11.37 1.53
CA THR A 52 8.61 11.91 0.21
C THR A 52 9.69 11.46 -0.74
N ILE A 53 9.29 10.88 -1.88
CA ILE A 53 10.21 10.46 -2.95
C ILE A 53 9.84 11.11 -4.27
N ASP A 54 10.85 11.47 -5.05
CA ASP A 54 10.69 11.81 -6.46
C ASP A 54 10.75 10.51 -7.28
N PHE A 55 9.65 10.18 -7.96
CA PHE A 55 9.52 8.97 -8.77
C PHE A 55 8.80 9.28 -10.08
N GLN A 56 9.48 9.06 -11.21
CA GLN A 56 8.95 9.35 -12.56
C GLN A 56 8.37 10.77 -12.73
N GLY A 57 8.99 11.76 -12.08
CA GLY A 57 8.55 13.16 -12.11
C GLY A 57 7.34 13.47 -11.23
N TYR A 58 6.92 12.53 -10.37
CA TYR A 58 5.92 12.73 -9.32
C TYR A 58 6.57 12.75 -7.94
N LYS A 59 6.05 13.58 -7.05
CA LYS A 59 6.36 13.53 -5.62
C LYS A 59 5.38 12.60 -4.93
N LEU A 60 5.86 11.45 -4.49
CA LEU A 60 5.07 10.47 -3.76
C LEU A 60 5.27 10.68 -2.25
N ASN A 61 4.23 11.14 -1.57
CA ASN A 61 4.21 11.31 -0.12
C ASN A 61 3.66 10.04 0.51
N ILE A 62 4.56 9.16 0.98
CA ILE A 62 4.24 7.85 1.54
C ILE A 62 4.06 7.98 3.05
N TRP A 63 2.86 7.62 3.52
CA TRP A 63 2.49 7.52 4.93
C TRP A 63 2.57 6.05 5.34
N ASP A 64 3.67 5.67 6.00
CA ASP A 64 3.85 4.36 6.61
C ASP A 64 3.27 4.37 8.02
N VAL A 65 2.25 3.55 8.28
CA VAL A 65 1.52 3.56 9.56
C VAL A 65 1.70 2.21 10.27
N GLY A 66 1.88 2.25 11.60
CA GLY A 66 1.99 1.07 12.44
C GLY A 66 0.81 0.11 12.27
N GLY A 67 1.10 -1.18 12.14
CA GLY A 67 0.09 -2.23 11.88
C GLY A 67 -0.30 -3.09 13.07
N GLN A 68 0.27 -2.81 14.25
CA GLN A 68 -0.04 -3.55 15.47
C GLN A 68 -1.52 -3.45 15.79
N LYS A 69 -2.14 -4.53 16.22
CA LYS A 69 -3.59 -4.60 16.48
C LYS A 69 -4.11 -3.46 17.35
N THR A 70 -3.36 -3.06 18.37
CA THR A 70 -3.69 -1.94 19.28
C THR A 70 -3.67 -0.56 18.60
N LEU A 71 -2.99 -0.43 17.47
CA LEU A 71 -2.84 0.82 16.71
C LEU A 71 -3.81 0.94 15.52
N ARG A 72 -4.44 -0.15 15.08
CA ARG A 72 -5.29 -0.16 13.86
C ARG A 72 -6.51 0.77 13.96
N SER A 73 -7.04 0.98 15.17
CA SER A 73 -8.14 1.93 15.43
C SER A 73 -7.80 3.39 15.09
N TYR A 74 -6.52 3.72 14.95
CA TYR A 74 -6.03 5.05 14.56
C TYR A 74 -5.80 5.20 13.05
N TRP A 75 -5.85 4.13 12.25
CA TRP A 75 -5.63 4.20 10.79
C TRP A 75 -6.54 5.22 10.11
N ARG A 76 -7.79 5.32 10.59
CA ARG A 76 -8.80 6.28 10.11
C ARG A 76 -8.40 7.75 10.20
N ASN A 77 -7.39 8.08 10.98
CA ASN A 77 -6.85 9.44 11.06
C ASN A 77 -6.04 9.82 9.82
N TYR A 78 -5.70 8.85 8.97
CA TYR A 78 -4.80 9.01 7.84
C TYR A 78 -5.45 8.75 6.47
N PHE A 79 -6.77 8.57 6.38
CA PHE A 79 -7.43 8.24 5.10
C PHE A 79 -7.61 9.45 4.17
N GLU A 80 -7.71 10.65 4.75
CA GLU A 80 -7.99 11.86 3.99
C GLU A 80 -7.02 12.11 2.83
N LYS A 81 -7.58 12.43 1.66
CA LYS A 81 -6.81 12.78 0.45
C LYS A 81 -5.84 11.70 -0.03
N THR A 82 -6.15 10.42 0.20
CA THR A 82 -5.34 9.28 -0.29
C THR A 82 -5.57 9.06 -1.79
N ASP A 83 -4.49 9.01 -2.56
CA ASP A 83 -4.53 8.75 -4.00
C ASP A 83 -4.35 7.25 -4.32
N ALA A 84 -3.55 6.56 -3.52
CA ALA A 84 -3.36 5.11 -3.57
C ALA A 84 -3.16 4.53 -2.16
N LEU A 85 -3.79 3.39 -1.92
CA LEU A 85 -3.57 2.52 -0.77
C LEU A 85 -2.61 1.40 -1.19
N ILE A 86 -1.48 1.28 -0.49
CA ILE A 86 -0.60 0.12 -0.59
C ILE A 86 -0.91 -0.78 0.61
N TRP A 87 -1.45 -1.97 0.33
CA TRP A 87 -1.72 -3.00 1.31
C TRP A 87 -0.60 -4.04 1.29
N VAL A 88 0.17 -4.11 2.37
CA VAL A 88 1.33 -5.01 2.48
C VAL A 88 0.93 -6.27 3.22
N VAL A 89 1.20 -7.42 2.60
CA VAL A 89 0.87 -8.76 3.08
C VAL A 89 2.16 -9.54 3.25
N ASP A 90 2.32 -10.24 4.37
CA ASP A 90 3.42 -11.17 4.58
C ASP A 90 3.11 -12.51 3.90
N ALA A 91 3.89 -12.90 2.88
CA ALA A 91 3.71 -14.17 2.19
C ALA A 91 3.86 -15.38 3.12
N THR A 92 4.62 -15.25 4.21
CA THR A 92 4.91 -16.38 5.11
C THR A 92 3.84 -16.56 6.20
N ASP A 93 2.93 -15.58 6.37
CA ASP A 93 1.99 -15.53 7.49
C ASP A 93 0.59 -16.02 7.13
N ARG A 94 0.52 -17.31 6.81
CA ARG A 94 -0.73 -17.96 6.40
C ARG A 94 -1.80 -17.94 7.50
N LEU A 95 -1.38 -17.98 8.77
CA LEU A 95 -2.30 -18.03 9.92
C LEU A 95 -3.11 -16.74 10.07
N ARG A 96 -2.56 -15.59 9.65
CA ARG A 96 -3.22 -14.29 9.76
C ARG A 96 -3.88 -13.80 8.47
N ILE A 97 -4.04 -14.66 7.45
CA ILE A 97 -4.66 -14.24 6.18
C ILE A 97 -6.11 -13.78 6.36
N ASN A 98 -6.88 -14.40 7.25
CA ASN A 98 -8.25 -13.99 7.54
C ASN A 98 -8.32 -12.62 8.25
N ASP A 99 -7.44 -12.37 9.24
CA ASP A 99 -7.29 -11.05 9.89
C ASP A 99 -6.92 -10.00 8.84
N CYS A 100 -6.00 -10.34 7.92
CA CYS A 100 -5.58 -9.47 6.82
C CYS A 100 -6.75 -9.13 5.87
N ARG A 101 -7.59 -10.12 5.53
CA ARG A 101 -8.78 -9.92 4.70
C ARG A 101 -9.81 -9.04 5.40
N GLU A 102 -10.11 -9.29 6.67
CA GLU A 102 -11.11 -8.54 7.43
C GLU A 102 -10.73 -7.06 7.57
N GLU A 103 -9.46 -6.78 7.88
CA GLU A 103 -8.95 -5.42 7.96
C GLU A 103 -8.98 -4.71 6.59
N LEU A 104 -8.56 -5.39 5.50
CA LEU A 104 -8.64 -4.83 4.16
C LEU A 104 -10.09 -4.55 3.75
N ALA A 105 -11.01 -5.48 4.01
CA ALA A 105 -12.43 -5.31 3.69
C ALA A 105 -13.03 -4.11 4.43
N GLY A 106 -12.73 -3.96 5.72
CA GLY A 106 -13.16 -2.80 6.51
C GLY A 106 -12.62 -1.48 5.97
N LEU A 107 -11.34 -1.44 5.57
CA LEU A 107 -10.73 -0.25 4.96
C LEU A 107 -11.42 0.17 3.67
N LEU A 108 -11.77 -0.78 2.79
CA LEU A 108 -12.36 -0.46 1.49
C LEU A 108 -13.83 0.00 1.57
N LEU A 109 -14.46 -0.06 2.74
CA LEU A 109 -15.77 0.52 3.02
C LEU A 109 -15.69 2.01 3.42
N GLU A 110 -14.51 2.52 3.73
CA GLU A 110 -14.35 3.90 4.18
C GLU A 110 -14.50 4.88 3.02
N GLU A 111 -15.50 5.76 3.11
CA GLU A 111 -15.79 6.76 2.07
C GLU A 111 -14.57 7.62 1.71
N ARG A 112 -13.71 7.90 2.69
CA ARG A 112 -12.49 8.71 2.54
C ARG A 112 -11.40 8.02 1.69
N LEU A 113 -11.49 6.72 1.49
CA LEU A 113 -10.62 5.96 0.58
C LEU A 113 -11.25 5.78 -0.82
N THR A 114 -12.48 6.25 -1.02
CA THR A 114 -13.18 6.12 -2.31
C THR A 114 -12.36 6.72 -3.45
N GLY A 115 -12.23 5.92 -4.50
CA GLY A 115 -11.49 6.27 -5.71
C GLY A 115 -9.98 6.21 -5.54
N ALA A 116 -9.42 5.81 -4.39
CA ALA A 116 -8.01 5.43 -4.31
C ALA A 116 -7.75 4.16 -5.15
N SER A 117 -6.51 3.96 -5.58
CA SER A 117 -6.08 2.67 -6.15
C SER A 117 -5.71 1.73 -5.02
N LEU A 118 -5.81 0.43 -5.24
CA LEU A 118 -5.30 -0.58 -4.30
C LEU A 118 -4.13 -1.33 -4.92
N LEU A 119 -2.92 -1.11 -4.42
CA LEU A 119 -1.78 -1.97 -4.70
C LEU A 119 -1.62 -2.96 -3.54
N VAL A 120 -1.68 -4.25 -3.81
CA VAL A 120 -1.32 -5.28 -2.85
C VAL A 120 0.14 -5.68 -3.08
N PHE A 121 0.99 -5.39 -2.11
CA PHE A 121 2.34 -5.96 -2.06
C PHE A 121 2.31 -7.28 -1.31
N LEU A 122 2.53 -8.37 -2.03
CA LEU A 122 2.80 -9.67 -1.45
C LEU A 122 4.29 -9.76 -1.12
N ASN A 123 4.64 -9.35 0.09
CA ASN A 123 6.03 -9.17 0.53
C ASN A 123 6.63 -10.47 1.10
N LYS A 124 7.96 -10.48 1.25
CA LYS A 124 8.77 -11.62 1.74
C LYS A 124 8.76 -12.84 0.81
N THR A 125 8.60 -12.60 -0.49
CA THR A 125 8.64 -13.66 -1.51
C THR A 125 10.05 -14.17 -1.82
N ASP A 126 11.06 -13.61 -1.15
CA ASP A 126 12.42 -14.16 -1.06
C ASP A 126 12.53 -15.35 -0.10
N VAL A 127 11.53 -15.56 0.77
CA VAL A 127 11.50 -16.68 1.71
C VAL A 127 10.78 -17.88 1.08
N GLU A 128 11.40 -19.05 1.15
CA GLU A 128 10.80 -20.30 0.66
C GLU A 128 9.53 -20.69 1.44
N GLY A 129 8.57 -21.33 0.76
CA GLY A 129 7.34 -21.80 1.37
C GLY A 129 6.28 -20.71 1.64
N GLY A 130 6.50 -19.49 1.18
CA GLY A 130 5.49 -18.42 1.22
C GLY A 130 4.27 -18.70 0.32
N MET A 131 3.15 -18.07 0.65
CA MET A 131 1.93 -18.05 -0.14
C MET A 131 2.19 -17.49 -1.54
N SER A 132 1.64 -18.16 -2.55
CA SER A 132 1.64 -17.73 -3.93
C SER A 132 0.70 -16.54 -4.16
N LYS A 133 0.84 -15.89 -5.32
CA LYS A 133 -0.03 -14.79 -5.76
C LYS A 133 -1.51 -15.22 -5.78
N ASP A 134 -1.80 -16.44 -6.21
CA ASP A 134 -3.17 -16.95 -6.34
C ASP A 134 -3.79 -17.25 -4.96
N GLU A 135 -3.02 -17.82 -4.04
CA GLU A 135 -3.48 -18.04 -2.66
C GLU A 135 -3.83 -16.73 -1.94
N ILE A 136 -3.07 -15.66 -2.18
CA ILE A 136 -3.37 -14.33 -1.61
C ILE A 136 -4.56 -13.68 -2.31
N ARG A 137 -4.68 -13.84 -3.63
CA ARG A 137 -5.84 -13.36 -4.39
C ARG A 137 -7.14 -13.97 -3.86
N GLU A 138 -7.14 -15.28 -3.63
CA GLU A 138 -8.26 -16.00 -3.03
C GLU A 138 -8.46 -15.63 -1.56
N GLY A 139 -7.39 -15.68 -0.75
CA GLY A 139 -7.44 -15.44 0.69
C GLY A 139 -7.93 -14.05 1.06
N LEU A 140 -7.58 -13.03 0.28
CA LEU A 140 -8.07 -11.66 0.44
C LEU A 140 -9.36 -11.36 -0.34
N GLN A 141 -9.86 -12.33 -1.12
CA GLN A 141 -11.03 -12.17 -1.98
C GLN A 141 -10.94 -10.97 -2.93
N LEU A 142 -9.76 -10.77 -3.54
CA LEU A 142 -9.51 -9.57 -4.36
C LEU A 142 -10.47 -9.45 -5.55
N ASP A 143 -10.91 -10.57 -6.11
CA ASP A 143 -11.87 -10.59 -7.22
C ASP A 143 -13.27 -10.08 -6.86
N ALA A 144 -13.63 -10.10 -5.57
CA ALA A 144 -14.87 -9.52 -5.08
C ALA A 144 -14.81 -7.98 -4.99
N ILE A 145 -13.61 -7.39 -5.01
CA ILE A 145 -13.42 -5.94 -4.95
C ILE A 145 -13.79 -5.33 -6.30
N LYS A 146 -14.94 -4.66 -6.35
CA LYS A 146 -15.40 -3.89 -7.52
C LYS A 146 -15.32 -2.37 -7.34
N THR A 147 -15.10 -1.92 -6.11
CA THR A 147 -15.09 -0.48 -5.75
C THR A 147 -13.78 0.22 -6.05
N HIS A 148 -12.67 -0.51 -6.17
CA HIS A 148 -11.33 0.03 -6.38
C HIS A 148 -10.65 -0.73 -7.52
N ARG A 149 -9.91 -0.01 -8.39
CA ARG A 149 -8.95 -0.67 -9.29
C ARG A 149 -7.81 -1.20 -8.44
N TRP A 150 -7.46 -2.47 -8.65
CA TRP A 150 -6.42 -3.11 -7.86
C TRP A 150 -5.43 -3.91 -8.71
N THR A 151 -4.24 -4.13 -8.16
CA THR A 151 -3.26 -5.12 -8.63
C THR A 151 -2.58 -5.79 -7.44
N ILE A 152 -1.97 -6.95 -7.68
CA ILE A 152 -1.13 -7.64 -6.70
C ILE A 152 0.22 -7.97 -7.32
N LEU A 153 1.29 -7.59 -6.61
CA LEU A 153 2.67 -7.81 -7.00
C LEU A 153 3.44 -8.55 -5.90
N PRO A 154 3.95 -9.76 -6.21
CA PRO A 154 4.97 -10.41 -5.40
C PRO A 154 6.19 -9.50 -5.28
N CYS A 155 6.68 -9.22 -4.09
CA CYS A 155 7.81 -8.34 -3.85
C CYS A 155 8.67 -8.82 -2.69
N SER A 156 9.83 -8.18 -2.54
CA SER A 156 10.73 -8.41 -1.41
C SER A 156 11.34 -7.09 -0.96
N ALA A 157 10.95 -6.65 0.23
CA ALA A 157 11.56 -5.50 0.89
C ALA A 157 13.06 -5.69 1.13
N MET A 158 13.48 -6.94 1.34
CA MET A 158 14.88 -7.28 1.59
C MET A 158 15.75 -7.21 0.34
N THR A 159 15.23 -7.54 -0.83
CA THR A 159 16.02 -7.49 -2.08
C THR A 159 15.71 -6.28 -2.96
N GLY A 160 14.59 -5.59 -2.72
CA GLY A 160 14.07 -4.52 -3.57
C GLY A 160 13.25 -5.01 -4.76
N ARG A 161 13.08 -6.33 -4.94
CA ARG A 161 12.34 -6.91 -6.06
C ARG A 161 10.92 -6.37 -6.14
N ASN A 162 10.52 -5.92 -7.33
CA ASN A 162 9.17 -5.47 -7.69
C ASN A 162 8.65 -4.24 -6.93
N LEU A 163 9.48 -3.54 -6.15
CA LEU A 163 9.05 -2.34 -5.43
C LEU A 163 8.83 -1.16 -6.38
N ASN A 164 9.76 -0.94 -7.31
CA ASN A 164 9.67 0.14 -8.29
C ASN A 164 8.52 -0.12 -9.27
N GLU A 165 8.34 -1.37 -9.69
CA GLU A 165 7.27 -1.83 -10.57
C GLU A 165 5.88 -1.60 -9.93
N GLY A 166 5.78 -1.78 -8.61
CA GLY A 166 4.56 -1.43 -7.87
C GLY A 166 4.30 0.08 -7.83
N LEU A 167 5.33 0.90 -7.57
CA LEU A 167 5.19 2.36 -7.60
C LEU A 167 4.86 2.88 -9.01
N GLU A 168 5.44 2.28 -10.04
CA GLU A 168 5.14 2.58 -11.44
C GLU A 168 3.67 2.31 -11.75
N TRP A 169 3.13 1.17 -11.32
CA TRP A 169 1.70 0.90 -11.46
C TRP A 169 0.84 1.95 -10.75
N VAL A 170 1.21 2.35 -9.54
CA VAL A 170 0.50 3.40 -8.78
C VAL A 170 0.48 4.73 -9.54
N VAL A 171 1.63 5.15 -10.06
CA VAL A 171 1.75 6.40 -10.84
C VAL A 171 0.97 6.28 -12.15
N GLN A 172 1.04 5.14 -12.83
CA GLN A 172 0.34 4.94 -14.09
C GLN A 172 -1.18 4.94 -13.89
N ASP A 173 -1.71 4.25 -12.89
CA ASP A 173 -3.15 4.29 -12.60
C ASP A 173 -3.61 5.71 -12.23
N ALA A 174 -2.81 6.46 -11.47
CA ALA A 174 -3.13 7.84 -11.17
C ALA A 174 -3.18 8.73 -12.43
N LYS A 175 -2.26 8.52 -13.38
CA LYS A 175 -2.30 9.16 -14.70
C LYS A 175 -3.55 8.77 -15.48
N ASP A 176 -3.86 7.49 -15.60
CA ASP A 176 -5.03 7.00 -16.36
C ASP A 176 -6.33 7.65 -15.85
N ARG A 177 -6.48 7.77 -14.52
CA ARG A 177 -7.64 8.42 -13.90
C ARG A 177 -7.71 9.93 -14.13
N LEU A 178 -6.60 10.60 -14.44
CA LEU A 178 -6.62 12.01 -14.87
C LEU A 178 -7.16 12.15 -16.29
N PHE A 179 -6.81 11.23 -17.19
CA PHE A 179 -7.16 11.29 -18.61
C PHE A 179 -8.58 10.81 -18.93
N LEU A 180 -9.19 10.03 -18.04
CA LEU A 180 -10.58 9.57 -18.18
C LEU A 180 -11.63 10.67 -17.90
N TYR A 181 -11.22 11.91 -17.68
CA TYR A 181 -12.08 13.08 -17.43
C TYR A 181 -11.49 14.37 -18.03
#